data_AF-A0A354SJ73-F1
#
_entry.id   AF-A0A354SJ73-F1
#
_cell.length_a   1.000
_cell.length_b   1.000
_cell.length_c   1.000
_cell.angle_alpha   90.00
_cell.angle_beta   90.00
_cell.angle_gamma   90.00
#
_symmetry.space_group_name_H-M   'P 1'
#
loop_
_entity.id
_entity.type
_entity.pdbx_description
1 polymer ?
#
loop_
_entity_poly.entity_id
_entity_poly.type
_entity_poly.pdbx_seq_one_letter_code
_entity_poly.pdbx_strand_id
1 'polypeptide(L)'
;MAHNIVFSGSLLFVSLADVFQLLGDNNCTGILTLRSPHSADGGLVYFSGGNPINASYGNLKGLQAAYALFGWTDGKYEFSEEDLTGIDPVIKQGRMGIVMDALRLLDEGAIARVGPDPHRRPDMKKADLGMTTLEPVKGPMVDYLYVMGEYSYPDGATIVKEGKYGKWLWVIYEGVVRVIRETPKGAVTLARLGEGCFIGTIKALSYGDYQRNASVIAEGNVRLCILDIEPLQREYATLSQSLRKMLISLDNRTRLINDHVIQATIEGHPKALPQDKIFDDQFQKSSELYIIRKGTADIIGKGPKGDVNLLSLGVDDVFGKIPFVDFGHEPLSASVMTSKSFQADILDGLALEREYEDISRALRNFVFHTATSLSMTTKLLYQILDKL
;
A
#
# COMPACT_ATOMS: atom_id res chain seq x y z
N MET A 1 36.99 24.11 9.97
CA MET A 1 37.13 22.64 10.07
C MET A 1 36.13 22.06 9.09
N ALA A 2 36.54 21.11 8.24
CA ALA A 2 35.64 20.53 7.25
C ALA A 2 34.68 19.57 7.97
N HIS A 3 33.38 19.87 7.98
CA HIS A 3 32.37 18.92 8.41
C HIS A 3 32.41 17.73 7.44
N ASN A 4 32.74 16.54 7.92
CA ASN A 4 32.75 15.33 7.10
C ASN A 4 31.30 14.86 6.94
N ILE A 5 30.56 15.51 6.03
CA ILE A 5 29.18 15.17 5.72
C ILE A 5 29.20 13.82 4.98
N VAL A 6 28.69 12.78 5.64
CA VAL A 6 28.67 11.41 5.10
C VAL A 6 27.29 11.03 4.53
N PHE A 7 26.25 11.79 4.87
CA PHE A 7 24.88 11.51 4.45
C PHE A 7 24.06 12.79 4.37
N SER A 8 23.33 13.03 3.27
CA SER A 8 22.46 14.21 3.12
C SER A 8 21.29 13.95 2.17
N GLY A 9 20.24 14.76 2.28
CA GLY A 9 19.04 14.60 1.46
C GLY A 9 17.94 15.61 1.78
N SER A 10 16.71 15.30 1.37
CA SER A 10 15.55 16.18 1.55
C SER A 10 14.37 15.47 2.22
N LEU A 11 13.75 16.17 3.17
CA LEU A 11 12.58 15.72 3.93
C LEU A 11 11.31 15.59 3.07
N LEU A 12 11.29 16.17 1.87
CA LEU A 12 10.21 15.97 0.90
C LEU A 12 10.16 14.54 0.35
N PHE A 13 11.30 13.85 0.36
CA PHE A 13 11.46 12.51 -0.23
C PHE A 13 11.63 11.42 0.84
N VAL A 14 12.34 11.73 1.92
CA VAL A 14 12.65 10.78 3.01
C VAL A 14 12.24 11.42 4.33
N SER A 15 11.32 10.80 5.07
CA SER A 15 10.79 11.41 6.30
C SER A 15 11.85 11.46 7.40
N LEU A 16 11.68 12.33 8.40
CA LEU A 16 12.62 12.37 9.52
C LEU A 16 12.65 11.03 10.31
N ALA A 17 11.53 10.31 10.34
CA ALA A 17 11.46 8.97 10.91
C ALA A 17 12.38 7.98 10.17
N ASP A 18 12.33 7.98 8.83
CA ASP A 18 13.17 7.13 7.99
C ASP A 18 14.66 7.50 8.13
N VAL A 19 14.96 8.80 8.24
CA VAL A 19 16.33 9.28 8.51
C VAL A 19 16.84 8.76 9.85
N PHE A 20 16.02 8.83 10.91
CA PHE A 20 16.37 8.27 12.22
C PHE A 20 16.61 6.77 12.11
N GLN A 21 15.73 6.03 11.43
CA GLN A 21 15.87 4.58 11.24
C GLN A 21 17.16 4.24 10.51
N LEU A 22 17.47 4.92 9.41
CA LEU A 22 18.69 4.68 8.63
C LEU A 22 19.97 4.91 9.44
N LEU A 23 20.05 6.02 10.19
CA LEU A 23 21.19 6.29 11.08
C LEU A 23 21.29 5.24 12.20
N GLY A 24 20.13 4.72 12.60
CA GLY A 24 19.99 3.69 13.57
C GLY A 24 20.52 2.32 13.15
N ASP A 25 20.12 1.86 11.97
CA ASP A 25 20.48 0.55 11.42
C ASP A 25 21.99 0.46 11.12
N ASN A 26 22.60 1.61 10.81
CA ASN A 26 24.05 1.73 10.58
C ASN A 26 24.85 2.07 11.85
N ASN A 27 24.22 2.13 13.03
CA ASN A 27 24.85 2.49 14.31
C ASN A 27 25.66 3.81 14.26
N CYS A 28 25.21 4.79 13.47
CA CYS A 28 25.94 6.03 13.22
C CYS A 28 26.14 6.85 14.50
N THR A 29 27.30 7.50 14.62
CA THR A 29 27.61 8.47 15.67
C THR A 29 27.99 9.81 15.04
N GLY A 30 27.32 10.88 15.43
CA GLY A 30 27.51 12.19 14.79
C GLY A 30 26.32 13.13 14.94
N ILE A 31 26.25 14.14 14.09
CA ILE A 31 25.28 15.24 14.18
C ILE A 31 24.39 15.26 12.95
N LEU A 32 23.09 15.13 13.15
CA LEU A 32 22.06 15.38 12.12
C LEU A 32 21.63 16.85 12.19
N THR A 33 21.89 17.58 11.11
CA THR A 33 21.48 18.97 10.91
C THR A 33 20.29 19.05 9.97
N LEU A 34 19.27 19.79 10.35
CA LEU A 34 18.03 20.00 9.61
C LEU A 34 17.87 21.49 9.29
N ARG A 35 17.57 21.82 8.03
CA ARG A 35 17.27 23.19 7.59
C ARG A 35 16.03 23.21 6.72
N SER A 36 15.11 24.11 6.99
CA SER A 36 13.87 24.26 6.21
C SER A 36 13.73 25.70 5.72
N PRO A 37 13.24 25.94 4.49
CA PRO A 37 12.87 27.29 4.07
C PRO A 37 11.64 27.83 4.84
N HIS A 38 10.92 26.97 5.57
CA HIS A 38 9.73 27.32 6.35
C HIS A 38 10.00 27.55 7.84
N SER A 39 11.26 27.50 8.26
CA SER A 39 11.70 27.77 9.64
C SER A 39 12.95 28.64 9.63
N ALA A 40 12.96 29.71 10.44
CA ALA A 40 14.15 30.55 10.60
C ALA A 40 15.28 29.83 11.39
N ASP A 41 14.89 28.95 12.32
CA ASP A 41 15.81 28.18 13.14
C ASP A 41 16.13 26.82 12.50
N GLY A 42 17.40 26.42 12.57
CA GLY A 42 17.84 25.07 12.20
C GLY A 42 17.61 24.06 13.34
N GLY A 43 17.43 22.80 12.97
CA GLY A 43 17.35 21.67 13.89
C GLY A 43 18.68 20.93 14.00
N LEU A 44 19.06 20.51 15.21
CA LEU A 44 20.19 19.62 15.43
C LEU A 44 19.74 18.41 16.25
N VAL A 45 20.21 17.22 15.88
CA VAL A 45 20.03 15.99 16.65
C VAL A 45 21.37 15.26 16.72
N TYR A 46 21.79 14.94 17.93
CA TYR A 46 23.06 14.28 18.20
C TYR A 46 22.81 12.79 18.39
N PHE A 47 23.50 11.94 17.63
CA PHE A 47 23.35 10.48 17.65
C PHE A 47 24.60 9.80 18.17
N SER A 48 24.47 8.85 19.09
CA SER A 48 25.56 7.96 19.51
C SER A 48 25.12 6.51 19.36
N GLY A 49 25.89 5.71 18.63
CA GLY A 49 25.58 4.31 18.35
C GLY A 49 24.18 4.11 17.77
N GLY A 50 23.77 4.96 16.83
CA GLY A 50 22.44 4.92 16.19
C GLY A 50 21.28 5.37 17.08
N ASN A 51 21.54 5.91 18.28
CA ASN A 51 20.51 6.42 19.18
C ASN A 51 20.64 7.93 19.40
N PRO A 52 19.54 8.70 19.33
CA PRO A 52 19.56 10.12 19.63
C PRO A 52 19.81 10.36 21.14
N ILE A 53 20.84 11.15 21.45
CA ILE A 53 21.26 11.45 22.82
C ILE A 53 20.93 12.88 23.24
N ASN A 54 20.78 13.80 22.28
CA ASN A 54 20.39 15.18 22.51
C ASN A 54 19.81 15.80 21.23
N ALA A 55 19.06 16.90 21.35
CA ALA A 55 18.55 17.65 20.20
C ALA A 55 18.32 19.13 20.56
N SER A 56 18.30 19.99 19.55
CA SER A 56 17.93 21.40 19.68
C SER A 56 17.13 21.89 18.47
N TYR A 57 16.14 22.74 18.75
CA TYR A 57 15.34 23.43 17.73
C TYR A 57 14.79 24.74 18.30
N GLY A 58 15.27 25.88 17.82
CA GLY A 58 14.96 27.19 18.39
C GLY A 58 15.27 27.23 19.90
N ASN A 59 14.26 27.50 20.72
CA ASN A 59 14.37 27.49 22.18
C ASN A 59 14.18 26.10 22.83
N LEU A 60 13.79 25.08 22.05
CA LEU A 60 13.59 23.72 22.56
C LEU A 60 14.92 22.97 22.65
N LYS A 61 15.05 22.12 23.68
CA LYS A 61 16.21 21.25 23.89
C LYS A 61 15.80 19.83 24.27
N GLY A 62 16.71 18.88 24.07
CA GLY A 62 16.53 17.49 24.43
C GLY A 62 15.34 16.84 23.71
N LEU A 63 14.60 15.99 24.42
CA LEU A 63 13.53 15.18 23.83
C LEU A 63 12.42 16.01 23.18
N GLN A 64 12.08 17.17 23.76
CA GLN A 64 11.05 18.07 23.21
C GLN A 64 11.48 18.71 21.88
N ALA A 65 12.78 19.01 21.73
CA ALA A 65 13.32 19.47 20.45
C ALA A 65 13.29 18.35 19.42
N ALA A 66 13.67 17.13 19.81
CA ALA A 66 13.62 15.97 18.93
C ALA A 66 12.19 15.76 18.40
N TYR A 67 11.17 15.82 19.27
CA TYR A 67 9.77 15.74 18.87
C TYR A 67 9.35 16.86 17.92
N ALA A 68 9.62 18.12 18.26
CA ALA A 68 9.20 19.25 17.44
C ALA A 68 9.74 19.21 16.00
N LEU A 69 10.93 18.63 15.80
CA LEU A 69 11.53 18.45 14.48
C LEU A 69 10.76 17.47 13.57
N PHE A 70 9.98 16.54 14.12
CA PHE A 70 9.12 15.66 13.32
C PHE A 70 7.96 16.41 12.66
N GLY A 71 7.64 17.62 13.12
CA GLY A 71 6.68 18.50 12.45
C GLY A 71 7.15 18.99 11.08
N TRP A 72 8.43 18.83 10.74
CA TRP A 72 8.99 19.34 9.51
C TRP A 72 8.67 18.43 8.32
N THR A 73 7.84 18.91 7.41
CA THR A 73 7.44 18.18 6.20
C THR A 73 8.19 18.61 4.95
N ASP A 74 9.03 19.64 5.05
CA ASP A 74 9.88 20.16 3.98
C ASP A 74 11.18 20.70 4.57
N GLY A 75 12.31 20.42 3.91
CA GLY A 75 13.64 20.79 4.35
C GLY A 75 14.74 19.89 3.78
N LYS A 76 15.98 20.25 4.10
CA LYS A 76 17.19 19.46 3.85
C LYS A 76 17.74 18.93 5.16
N TYR A 77 18.26 17.72 5.11
CA TYR A 77 18.99 17.11 6.22
C TYR A 77 20.42 16.79 5.79
N GLU A 78 21.36 16.94 6.70
CA GLU A 78 22.79 16.63 6.53
C GLU A 78 23.28 15.97 7.82
N PHE A 79 23.97 14.84 7.69
CA PHE A 79 24.59 14.13 8.80
C PHE A 79 26.09 14.12 8.64
N SER A 80 26.79 14.58 9.67
CA SER A 80 28.25 14.57 9.77
C SER A 80 28.70 13.63 10.89
N GLU A 81 29.66 12.76 10.58
CA GLU A 81 30.33 11.96 11.60
C GLU A 81 31.32 12.83 12.36
N GLU A 82 31.02 13.06 13.63
CA GLU A 82 31.78 13.95 14.50
C GLU A 82 31.88 13.35 15.90
N ASP A 83 32.96 13.69 16.61
CA ASP A 83 33.09 13.35 18.02
C ASP A 83 32.13 14.20 18.86
N LEU A 84 31.42 13.55 19.78
CA LEU A 84 30.38 14.16 20.59
C LEU A 84 30.89 14.61 21.96
N THR A 85 32.21 14.78 22.10
CA THR A 85 32.85 15.26 23.34
C THR A 85 32.23 16.58 23.80
N GLY A 86 31.65 16.58 25.00
CA GLY A 86 30.99 17.75 25.59
C GLY A 86 29.48 17.85 25.33
N ILE A 87 28.87 16.88 24.64
CA ILE A 87 27.41 16.78 24.51
C ILE A 87 26.85 15.86 25.58
N ASP A 88 26.08 16.43 26.53
CA ASP A 88 25.43 15.66 27.56
C ASP A 88 24.28 14.80 26.98
N PRO A 89 24.24 13.48 27.27
CA PRO A 89 23.18 12.59 26.82
C PRO A 89 21.93 12.78 27.69
N VAL A 90 21.14 13.80 27.38
CA VAL A 90 19.91 14.17 28.11
C VAL A 90 18.69 13.38 27.65
N ILE A 91 18.72 12.82 26.43
CA ILE A 91 17.69 11.93 25.92
C ILE A 91 18.02 10.51 26.38
N LYS A 92 17.12 9.92 27.19
CA LYS A 92 17.26 8.55 27.71
C LYS A 92 16.39 7.53 26.96
N GLN A 93 15.45 8.01 26.16
CA GLN A 93 14.54 7.19 25.40
C GLN A 93 15.24 6.62 24.16
N GLY A 94 15.04 5.33 23.89
CA GLY A 94 15.58 4.69 22.69
C GLY A 94 14.99 5.28 21.42
N ARG A 95 15.76 5.28 20.33
CA ARG A 95 15.40 5.85 19.02
C ARG A 95 13.96 5.53 18.60
N MET A 96 13.59 4.24 18.65
CA MET A 96 12.26 3.78 18.22
C MET A 96 11.14 4.33 19.09
N GLY A 97 11.36 4.48 20.39
CA GLY A 97 10.40 5.16 21.26
C GLY A 97 10.20 6.61 20.83
N ILE A 98 11.28 7.33 20.50
CA ILE A 98 11.18 8.73 20.09
C ILE A 98 10.44 8.89 18.78
N VAL A 99 10.74 8.05 17.78
CA VAL A 99 10.04 8.07 16.48
C VAL A 99 8.54 7.84 16.68
N MET A 100 8.17 6.84 17.48
CA MET A 100 6.77 6.51 17.74
C MET A 100 6.03 7.63 18.49
N ASP A 101 6.64 8.18 19.55
CA ASP A 101 6.04 9.28 20.31
C ASP A 101 5.96 10.58 19.50
N ALA A 102 6.97 10.88 18.69
CA ALA A 102 6.98 12.08 17.86
C ALA A 102 5.90 12.03 16.78
N LEU A 103 5.71 10.88 16.12
CA LEU A 103 4.65 10.69 15.14
C LEU A 103 3.26 10.73 15.80
N ARG A 104 3.12 10.13 17.00
CA ARG A 104 1.90 10.24 17.81
C ARG A 104 1.55 11.70 18.13
N LEU A 105 2.51 12.46 18.65
CA LEU A 105 2.33 13.88 19.00
C LEU A 105 2.04 14.75 17.75
N LEU A 106 2.55 14.36 16.59
CA LEU A 106 2.29 15.05 15.32
C LEU A 106 0.86 14.79 14.81
N ASP A 107 0.37 13.56 14.96
CA ASP A 107 -0.99 13.18 14.56
C ASP A 107 -2.05 13.73 15.52
N GLU A 108 -1.72 13.84 16.81
CA GLU A 108 -2.54 14.51 17.83
C GLU A 108 -2.57 16.05 17.66
N GLY A 109 -1.74 16.61 16.76
CA GLY A 109 -1.62 18.05 16.55
C GLY A 109 -0.87 18.79 17.67
N ALA A 110 -0.23 18.06 18.59
CA ALA A 110 0.59 18.62 19.66
C ALA A 110 1.95 19.16 19.14
N ILE A 111 2.42 18.66 17.99
CA ILE A 111 3.57 19.23 17.25
C ILE A 111 3.05 20.05 16.07
N ALA A 112 3.48 21.31 15.97
CA ALA A 112 3.15 22.17 14.84
C ALA A 112 3.81 21.66 13.55
N ARG A 113 3.04 21.57 12.46
CA ARG A 113 3.57 21.24 11.13
C ARG A 113 4.27 22.44 10.52
N VAL A 114 5.49 22.23 10.03
CA VAL A 114 6.35 23.24 9.41
C VAL A 114 6.67 22.79 7.98
N GLY A 115 5.99 23.40 7.00
CA GLY A 115 6.09 23.06 5.58
C GLY A 115 4.93 23.65 4.77
N PRO A 116 4.88 23.43 3.44
CA PRO A 116 3.83 24.00 2.60
C PRO A 116 2.45 23.49 3.02
N ASP A 117 1.50 24.42 3.16
CA ASP A 117 0.15 24.19 3.66
C ASP A 117 -0.61 23.12 2.82
N PRO A 118 -0.98 21.97 3.41
CA PRO A 118 -1.75 20.94 2.72
C PRO A 118 -3.26 21.26 2.69
N HIS A 119 -3.72 22.36 3.29
CA HIS A 119 -5.13 22.71 3.47
C HIS A 119 -5.62 23.81 2.52
N ARG A 120 -5.42 23.65 1.21
CA ARG A 120 -6.40 24.20 0.25
C ARG A 120 -7.50 23.16 0.04
N ARG A 121 -8.53 23.21 0.89
CA ARG A 121 -9.80 22.51 0.65
C ARG A 121 -10.41 23.04 -0.66
N PRO A 122 -10.73 22.21 -1.66
CA PRO A 122 -11.85 22.52 -2.52
C PRO A 122 -13.11 22.29 -1.69
N ASP A 123 -14.02 23.26 -1.67
CA ASP A 123 -15.37 23.07 -1.16
C ASP A 123 -15.99 21.84 -1.85
N MET A 124 -16.00 20.70 -1.17
CA MET A 124 -16.73 19.52 -1.61
C MET A 124 -18.22 19.75 -1.35
N LYS A 125 -18.85 20.52 -2.23
CA LYS A 125 -20.28 20.35 -2.50
C LYS A 125 -20.44 19.19 -3.47
N LYS A 126 -21.12 18.16 -2.96
CA LYS A 126 -21.57 16.91 -3.59
C LYS A 126 -21.63 16.91 -5.12
N ALA A 127 -20.88 15.97 -5.70
CA ALA A 127 -21.37 15.04 -6.71
C ALA A 127 -20.61 13.71 -6.51
N ASP A 128 -21.07 12.89 -5.56
CA ASP A 128 -20.63 11.51 -5.45
C ASP A 128 -21.27 10.74 -6.61
N LEU A 129 -20.53 10.55 -7.69
CA LEU A 129 -20.99 9.86 -8.91
C LEU A 129 -20.83 8.33 -8.80
N GLY A 130 -20.69 7.76 -7.59
CA GLY A 130 -20.54 6.33 -7.37
C GLY A 130 -21.36 5.76 -6.20
N MET A 131 -22.54 5.21 -6.51
CA MET A 131 -23.35 4.22 -5.77
C MET A 131 -23.35 4.20 -4.23
N THR A 132 -24.50 4.55 -3.66
CA THR A 132 -24.81 4.66 -2.24
C THR A 132 -25.03 3.34 -1.46
N THR A 133 -24.69 2.16 -1.96
CA THR A 133 -24.87 0.90 -1.19
C THR A 133 -23.86 -0.19 -1.53
N LEU A 134 -22.55 0.06 -1.36
CA LEU A 134 -21.60 -1.04 -1.19
C LEU A 134 -21.63 -1.44 0.27
N GLU A 135 -22.11 -2.64 0.62
CA GLU A 135 -21.92 -3.13 1.99
C GLU A 135 -20.42 -3.29 2.29
N PRO A 136 -19.95 -2.95 3.50
CA PRO A 136 -18.55 -3.13 3.84
C PRO A 136 -18.17 -4.61 3.76
N VAL A 137 -17.12 -4.91 2.99
CA VAL A 137 -16.52 -6.23 2.96
C VAL A 137 -15.88 -6.49 4.31
N LYS A 138 -16.21 -7.61 4.94
CA LYS A 138 -15.54 -8.07 6.17
C LYS A 138 -14.66 -9.27 5.85
N GLY A 139 -13.55 -9.38 6.57
CA GLY A 139 -12.62 -10.49 6.46
C GLY A 139 -12.70 -11.43 7.67
N PRO A 140 -11.85 -12.47 7.67
CA PRO A 140 -11.64 -13.33 8.83
C PRO A 140 -11.14 -12.52 10.04
N MET A 141 -11.28 -13.08 11.25
CA MET A 141 -10.80 -12.42 12.46
C MET A 141 -9.30 -12.12 12.42
N VAL A 142 -8.94 -10.98 13.02
CA VAL A 142 -7.55 -10.49 13.09
C VAL A 142 -6.69 -11.49 13.84
N ASP A 143 -5.58 -11.89 13.21
CA ASP A 143 -4.55 -12.68 13.88
C ASP A 143 -3.63 -11.75 14.65
N TYR A 144 -3.85 -11.68 15.95
CA TYR A 144 -3.12 -10.80 16.86
C TYR A 144 -1.63 -11.15 17.00
N LEU A 145 -1.20 -12.34 16.54
CA LEU A 145 0.21 -12.75 16.59
C LEU A 145 1.13 -11.78 15.84
N TYR A 146 0.61 -11.15 14.78
CA TYR A 146 1.37 -10.25 13.92
C TYR A 146 1.10 -8.78 14.23
N VAL A 147 0.36 -8.44 15.29
CA VAL A 147 -0.02 -7.05 15.57
C VAL A 147 1.08 -6.35 16.38
N MET A 148 1.62 -5.27 15.82
CA MET A 148 2.61 -4.41 16.48
C MET A 148 1.98 -3.28 17.30
N GLY A 149 0.78 -2.86 16.93
CA GLY A 149 0.06 -1.79 17.63
C GLY A 149 -1.32 -1.51 17.06
N GLU A 150 -2.15 -0.85 17.86
CA GLU A 150 -3.49 -0.41 17.48
C GLU A 150 -3.55 1.12 17.33
N TYR A 151 -4.28 1.58 16.32
CA TYR A 151 -4.39 2.99 15.96
C TYR A 151 -5.86 3.33 15.75
N SER A 152 -6.30 4.44 16.34
CA SER A 152 -7.66 4.94 16.14
C SER A 152 -7.64 6.15 15.22
N TYR A 153 -8.49 6.12 14.20
CA TYR A 153 -8.66 7.19 13.23
C TYR A 153 -10.07 7.77 13.36
N PRO A 154 -10.22 9.10 13.47
CA PRO A 154 -11.54 9.73 13.49
C PRO A 154 -12.17 9.69 12.09
N ASP A 155 -13.48 9.93 12.04
CA ASP A 155 -14.24 10.02 10.79
C ASP A 155 -13.59 10.99 9.78
N GLY A 156 -13.48 10.55 8.53
CA GLY A 156 -12.89 11.31 7.43
C GLY A 156 -11.36 11.38 7.42
N ALA A 157 -10.65 10.76 8.36
CA ALA A 157 -9.19 10.74 8.38
C ALA A 157 -8.61 9.97 7.18
N THR A 158 -7.61 10.54 6.51
CA THR A 158 -6.82 9.84 5.49
C THR A 158 -5.81 8.92 6.16
N ILE A 159 -5.99 7.62 6.00
CA ILE A 159 -5.14 6.57 6.55
C ILE A 159 -3.99 6.26 5.58
N VAL A 160 -4.32 6.17 4.29
CA VAL A 160 -3.37 5.91 3.20
C VAL A 160 -3.64 6.91 2.08
N LYS A 161 -2.58 7.42 1.44
CA LYS A 161 -2.69 8.33 0.30
C LYS A 161 -2.13 7.70 -0.97
N GLU A 162 -2.90 7.79 -2.05
CA GLU A 162 -2.50 7.38 -3.40
C GLU A 162 -1.18 8.03 -3.83
N GLY A 163 -0.38 7.28 -4.59
CA GLY A 163 0.91 7.71 -5.13
C GLY A 163 2.03 7.80 -4.10
N LYS A 164 1.73 7.70 -2.80
CA LYS A 164 2.75 7.62 -1.74
C LYS A 164 3.34 6.23 -1.66
N TYR A 165 4.61 6.19 -1.27
CA TYR A 165 5.33 4.97 -0.94
C TYR A 165 5.10 4.65 0.53
N GLY A 166 4.89 3.38 0.85
CA GLY A 166 4.78 2.94 2.24
C GLY A 166 4.50 1.45 2.29
N LYS A 167 5.27 0.71 3.09
CA LYS A 167 5.22 -0.77 3.16
C LYS A 167 4.32 -1.31 4.25
N TRP A 168 3.70 -0.45 5.05
CA TRP A 168 2.84 -0.86 6.15
C TRP A 168 1.63 -1.66 5.69
N LEU A 169 1.35 -2.74 6.42
CA LEU A 169 0.11 -3.48 6.29
C LEU A 169 -0.71 -3.20 7.54
N TRP A 170 -1.98 -2.88 7.33
CA TRP A 170 -2.94 -2.78 8.42
C TRP A 170 -4.00 -3.85 8.28
N VAL A 171 -4.62 -4.21 9.39
CA VAL A 171 -5.89 -4.94 9.43
C VAL A 171 -6.91 -4.08 10.16
N ILE A 172 -8.13 -4.02 9.62
CA ILE A 172 -9.23 -3.30 10.25
C ILE A 172 -9.70 -4.13 11.44
N TYR A 173 -9.50 -3.60 12.65
CA TYR A 173 -10.00 -4.24 13.86
C TYR A 173 -11.47 -3.89 14.09
N GLU A 174 -11.84 -2.62 13.92
CA GLU A 174 -13.19 -2.11 14.16
C GLU A 174 -13.48 -0.94 13.22
N GLY A 175 -14.72 -0.84 12.74
CA GLY A 175 -15.16 0.27 11.88
C GLY A 175 -15.06 -0.04 10.38
N VAL A 176 -15.21 1.01 9.56
CA VAL A 176 -15.26 0.91 8.10
C VAL A 176 -14.35 1.96 7.47
N VAL A 177 -13.65 1.59 6.40
CA VAL A 177 -12.88 2.52 5.57
C VAL A 177 -13.37 2.48 4.13
N ARG A 178 -13.22 3.60 3.43
CA ARG A 178 -13.44 3.72 1.99
C ARG A 178 -12.10 3.74 1.26
N VAL A 179 -11.96 2.88 0.26
CA VAL A 179 -10.86 2.91 -0.69
C VAL A 179 -11.29 3.78 -1.86
N ILE A 180 -10.57 4.87 -2.12
CA ILE A 180 -10.93 5.87 -3.14
C ILE A 180 -9.78 6.17 -4.10
N ARG A 181 -10.14 6.56 -5.32
CA ARG A 181 -9.24 7.16 -6.32
C ARG A 181 -9.72 8.56 -6.64
N GLU A 182 -8.80 9.50 -6.73
CA GLU A 182 -9.12 10.84 -7.21
C GLU A 182 -9.19 10.83 -8.74
N THR A 183 -10.21 11.48 -9.31
CA THR A 183 -10.35 11.65 -10.76
C THR A 183 -10.74 13.08 -11.10
N PRO A 184 -10.54 13.55 -12.35
CA PRO A 184 -11.02 14.86 -12.77
C PRO A 184 -12.54 15.07 -12.62
N LYS A 185 -13.33 13.99 -12.53
CA LYS A 185 -14.79 14.04 -12.31
C LYS A 185 -15.20 13.94 -10.84
N GLY A 186 -14.24 13.87 -9.92
CA GLY A 186 -14.45 13.64 -8.48
C GLY A 186 -13.88 12.30 -8.01
N ALA A 187 -13.87 12.11 -6.69
CA ALA A 187 -13.40 10.88 -6.08
C ALA A 187 -14.34 9.70 -6.41
N VAL A 188 -13.76 8.55 -6.77
CA VAL A 188 -14.48 7.30 -7.02
C VAL A 188 -14.20 6.34 -5.89
N THR A 189 -15.24 5.88 -5.20
CA THR A 189 -15.12 4.83 -4.17
C THR A 189 -15.02 3.46 -4.85
N LEU A 190 -13.86 2.82 -4.71
CA LEU A 190 -13.59 1.48 -5.26
C LEU A 190 -14.11 0.36 -4.35
N ALA A 191 -14.01 0.54 -3.04
CA ALA A 191 -14.43 -0.47 -2.07
C ALA A 191 -14.75 0.16 -0.70
N ARG A 192 -15.61 -0.53 0.06
CA ARG A 192 -15.81 -0.32 1.50
C ARG A 192 -15.28 -1.54 2.22
N LEU A 193 -14.33 -1.36 3.13
CA LEU A 193 -13.69 -2.45 3.87
C LEU A 193 -13.98 -2.27 5.36
N GLY A 194 -14.34 -3.35 6.04
CA GLY A 194 -14.59 -3.40 7.47
C GLY A 194 -13.72 -4.42 8.18
N GLU A 195 -14.10 -4.77 9.41
CA GLU A 195 -13.42 -5.73 10.29
C GLU A 195 -12.80 -6.93 9.55
N GLY A 196 -11.54 -7.24 9.85
CA GLY A 196 -10.80 -8.36 9.28
C GLY A 196 -10.22 -8.12 7.88
N CYS A 197 -10.55 -7.02 7.21
CA CYS A 197 -9.93 -6.67 5.93
C CYS A 197 -8.56 -6.05 6.10
N PHE A 198 -7.70 -6.27 5.11
CA PHE A 198 -6.36 -5.69 5.08
C PHE A 198 -6.37 -4.36 4.34
N ILE A 199 -5.46 -3.47 4.73
CA ILE A 199 -5.08 -2.29 3.95
C ILE A 199 -3.62 -2.47 3.54
N GLY A 200 -3.41 -2.68 2.25
CA GLY A 200 -2.09 -2.90 1.67
C GLY A 200 -2.09 -3.99 0.61
N THR A 201 -0.91 -4.26 0.06
CA THR A 201 -0.71 -5.20 -1.05
C THR A 201 0.34 -6.24 -0.67
N ILE A 202 0.24 -7.43 -1.27
CA ILE A 202 1.25 -8.49 -1.12
C ILE A 202 2.64 -8.02 -1.56
N LYS A 203 2.72 -7.00 -2.42
CA LYS A 203 4.01 -6.38 -2.82
C LYS A 203 4.74 -5.73 -1.65
N ALA A 204 4.06 -5.41 -0.54
CA ALA A 204 4.70 -5.02 0.70
C ALA A 204 5.61 -6.10 1.30
N LEU A 205 5.33 -7.38 0.98
CA LEU A 205 6.12 -8.52 1.42
C LEU A 205 7.29 -8.84 0.45
N SER A 206 7.33 -8.18 -0.70
CA SER A 206 8.38 -8.36 -1.71
C SER A 206 9.47 -7.27 -1.58
N TYR A 207 10.68 -7.59 -2.02
CA TYR A 207 11.72 -6.58 -2.21
C TYR A 207 11.39 -5.69 -3.41
N GLY A 208 11.35 -4.39 -3.20
CA GLY A 208 11.09 -3.38 -4.22
C GLY A 208 10.25 -2.23 -3.70
N ASP A 209 10.12 -1.22 -4.54
CA ASP A 209 9.22 -0.09 -4.30
C ASP A 209 7.86 -0.37 -4.91
N TYR A 210 6.81 -0.04 -4.18
CA TYR A 210 5.47 0.01 -4.71
C TYR A 210 4.80 1.31 -4.28
N GLN A 211 4.06 1.92 -5.19
CA GLN A 211 3.23 3.06 -4.91
C GLN A 211 1.82 2.60 -4.54
N ARG A 212 1.21 3.30 -3.59
CA ARG A 212 -0.19 3.05 -3.23
C ARG A 212 -1.08 3.38 -4.41
N ASN A 213 -1.85 2.39 -4.86
CA ASN A 213 -2.74 2.52 -6.00
C ASN A 213 -3.98 3.37 -5.68
N ALA A 214 -4.37 3.48 -4.41
CA ALA A 214 -5.58 4.21 -3.98
C ALA A 214 -5.35 4.84 -2.60
N SER A 215 -6.19 5.80 -2.26
CA SER A 215 -6.27 6.36 -0.91
C SER A 215 -7.25 5.57 -0.05
N VAL A 216 -7.05 5.56 1.26
CA VAL A 216 -7.96 4.91 2.22
C VAL A 216 -8.37 5.93 3.27
N ILE A 217 -9.68 6.12 3.42
CA ILE A 217 -10.29 7.15 4.28
C ILE A 217 -11.19 6.46 5.30
N ALA A 218 -11.10 6.85 6.57
CA ALA A 218 -12.00 6.39 7.62
C ALA A 218 -13.45 6.82 7.35
N GLU A 219 -14.40 5.91 7.57
CA GLU A 219 -15.84 6.15 7.52
C GLU A 219 -16.43 5.88 8.90
N GLY A 220 -16.62 6.93 9.68
CA GLY A 220 -16.77 6.86 11.13
C GLY A 220 -15.43 6.68 11.84
N ASN A 221 -15.49 6.43 13.16
CA ASN A 221 -14.30 6.10 13.93
C ASN A 221 -13.85 4.67 13.59
N VAL A 222 -12.57 4.52 13.29
CA VAL A 222 -11.98 3.24 12.85
C VAL A 222 -10.80 2.89 13.75
N ARG A 223 -10.70 1.62 14.13
CA ARG A 223 -9.50 1.08 14.79
C ARG A 223 -8.79 0.11 13.87
N LEU A 224 -7.50 0.34 13.65
CA LEU A 224 -6.63 -0.48 12.81
C LEU A 224 -5.51 -1.10 13.64
N CYS A 225 -5.15 -2.33 13.31
CA CYS A 225 -3.93 -2.97 13.79
C CYS A 225 -2.83 -2.83 12.73
N ILE A 226 -1.67 -2.27 13.08
CA ILE A 226 -0.47 -2.34 12.24
C ILE A 226 0.14 -3.73 12.39
N LEU A 227 0.49 -4.35 11.26
CA LEU A 227 1.14 -5.66 11.24
C LEU A 227 2.66 -5.54 11.26
N ASP A 228 3.32 -6.44 11.99
CA ASP A 228 4.72 -6.77 11.81
C ASP A 228 4.88 -7.46 10.46
N ILE A 229 5.50 -6.74 9.52
CA ILE A 229 5.73 -7.26 8.18
C ILE A 229 6.91 -8.24 8.14
N GLU A 230 7.83 -8.23 9.11
CA GLU A 230 9.05 -9.05 9.02
C GLU A 230 8.76 -10.57 9.06
N PRO A 231 7.91 -11.09 9.98
CA PRO A 231 7.54 -12.50 9.97
C PRO A 231 6.84 -12.90 8.67
N LEU A 232 5.96 -12.05 8.16
CA LEU A 232 5.23 -12.29 6.91
C LEU A 232 6.17 -12.24 5.69
N GLN A 233 7.16 -11.36 5.69
CA GLN A 233 8.19 -11.28 4.66
C GLN A 233 9.09 -12.52 4.66
N ARG A 234 9.50 -13.00 5.84
CA ARG A 234 10.29 -14.24 5.95
C ARG A 234 9.52 -15.43 5.41
N GLU A 235 8.26 -15.58 5.81
CA GLU A 235 7.39 -16.63 5.27
C GLU A 235 7.23 -16.50 3.75
N TYR A 236 6.89 -15.30 3.26
CA TYR A 236 6.75 -15.03 1.83
C TYR A 236 8.02 -15.37 1.04
N ALA A 237 9.21 -15.11 1.60
CA ALA A 237 10.48 -15.42 0.98
C ALA A 237 10.76 -16.93 0.86
N THR A 238 10.17 -17.76 1.72
CA THR A 238 10.29 -19.23 1.65
C THR A 238 9.39 -19.87 0.60
N LEU A 239 8.40 -19.13 0.09
CA LEU A 239 7.47 -19.65 -0.90
C LEU A 239 8.15 -19.97 -2.23
N SER A 240 7.63 -21.00 -2.88
CA SER A 240 7.98 -21.39 -4.23
C SER A 240 7.84 -20.22 -5.19
N GLN A 241 8.64 -20.23 -6.26
CA GLN A 241 8.55 -19.19 -7.28
C GLN A 241 7.15 -19.15 -7.92
N SER A 242 6.51 -20.31 -8.10
CA SER A 242 5.17 -20.43 -8.67
C SER A 242 4.13 -19.77 -7.79
N LEU A 243 4.13 -20.03 -6.48
CA LEU A 243 3.16 -19.42 -5.57
C LEU A 243 3.38 -17.91 -5.46
N ARG A 244 4.63 -17.44 -5.35
CA ARG A 244 4.92 -15.99 -5.34
C ARG A 244 4.43 -15.28 -6.60
N LYS A 245 4.69 -15.85 -7.79
CA LYS A 245 4.22 -15.27 -9.06
C LYS A 245 2.69 -15.24 -9.13
N MET A 246 2.02 -16.31 -8.68
CA MET A 246 0.57 -16.35 -8.58
C MET A 246 0.02 -15.23 -7.67
N LEU A 247 0.59 -15.05 -6.48
CA LEU A 247 0.18 -13.99 -5.54
C LEU A 247 0.40 -12.58 -6.11
N ILE A 248 1.54 -12.34 -6.74
CA ILE A 248 1.84 -11.05 -7.42
C ILE A 248 0.86 -10.80 -8.57
N SER A 249 0.48 -11.84 -9.31
CA SER A 249 -0.48 -11.71 -10.42
C SER A 249 -1.89 -11.36 -9.92
N LEU A 250 -2.33 -11.93 -8.79
CA LEU A 250 -3.60 -11.55 -8.15
C LEU A 250 -3.62 -10.08 -7.70
N ASP A 251 -2.52 -9.58 -7.14
CA ASP A 251 -2.36 -8.16 -6.84
C ASP A 251 -2.40 -7.29 -8.11
N ASN A 252 -1.69 -7.72 -9.16
CA ASN A 252 -1.68 -7.02 -10.43
C ASN A 252 -3.08 -6.93 -11.06
N ARG A 253 -3.87 -8.01 -10.99
CA ARG A 253 -5.28 -8.01 -11.42
C ARG A 253 -6.12 -6.98 -10.68
N THR A 254 -5.96 -6.90 -9.36
CA THR A 254 -6.67 -5.92 -8.53
C THR A 254 -6.33 -4.50 -8.97
N ARG A 255 -5.05 -4.22 -9.28
CA ARG A 255 -4.64 -2.93 -9.83
C ARG A 255 -5.28 -2.63 -11.18
N LEU A 256 -5.20 -3.59 -12.12
CA LEU A 256 -5.73 -3.44 -13.47
C LEU A 256 -7.25 -3.20 -13.49
N ILE A 257 -8.00 -3.89 -12.61
CA ILE A 257 -9.45 -3.71 -12.57
C ILE A 257 -9.84 -2.38 -11.92
N ASN A 258 -9.11 -1.93 -10.89
CA ASN A 258 -9.28 -0.59 -10.33
C ASN A 258 -9.05 0.48 -11.41
N ASP A 259 -7.98 0.35 -12.19
CA ASP A 259 -7.68 1.29 -13.29
C ASP A 259 -8.82 1.29 -14.33
N HIS A 260 -9.40 0.12 -14.64
CA HIS A 260 -10.53 0.03 -15.57
C HIS A 260 -11.81 0.68 -15.01
N VAL A 261 -12.12 0.52 -13.71
CA VAL A 261 -13.23 1.24 -13.06
C VAL A 261 -13.07 2.75 -13.22
N ILE A 262 -11.87 3.27 -13.00
CA ILE A 262 -11.58 4.70 -13.16
C ILE A 262 -11.72 5.14 -14.62
N GLN A 263 -11.17 4.36 -15.56
CA GLN A 263 -11.30 4.64 -16.98
C GLN A 263 -12.77 4.68 -17.42
N ALA A 264 -13.57 3.67 -17.07
CA ALA A 264 -14.99 3.61 -17.42
C ALA A 264 -15.78 4.80 -16.84
N THR A 265 -15.44 5.24 -15.63
CA THR A 265 -16.06 6.42 -15.00
C THR A 265 -15.71 7.73 -15.73
N ILE A 266 -14.46 7.87 -16.18
CA ILE A 266 -13.97 9.06 -16.88
C ILE A 266 -14.46 9.09 -18.34
N GLU A 267 -14.35 7.99 -19.07
CA GLU A 267 -14.64 7.93 -20.51
C GLU A 267 -16.14 7.74 -20.77
N GLY A 268 -16.88 7.09 -19.87
CA GLY A 268 -18.30 6.84 -20.03
C GLY A 268 -18.63 5.72 -21.03
N HIS A 269 -17.68 4.86 -21.35
CA HIS A 269 -17.91 3.64 -22.14
C HIS A 269 -16.95 2.52 -21.69
N PRO A 270 -17.26 1.24 -21.96
CA PRO A 270 -16.34 0.14 -21.69
C PRO A 270 -15.07 0.24 -22.54
N LYS A 271 -13.99 -0.40 -22.06
CA LYS A 271 -12.80 -0.65 -22.88
C LYS A 271 -13.18 -1.50 -24.08
N ALA A 272 -12.75 -1.08 -25.27
CA ALA A 272 -13.01 -1.82 -26.51
C ALA A 272 -12.47 -3.26 -26.44
N LEU A 273 -13.20 -4.19 -27.03
CA LEU A 273 -12.74 -5.56 -27.19
C LEU A 273 -11.52 -5.61 -28.11
N PRO A 274 -10.53 -6.45 -27.80
CA PRO A 274 -9.31 -6.50 -28.58
C PRO A 274 -9.57 -7.16 -29.94
N GLN A 275 -9.11 -6.51 -31.03
CA GLN A 275 -9.40 -6.92 -32.41
C GLN A 275 -8.37 -7.88 -33.00
N ASP A 276 -7.16 -7.92 -32.42
CA ASP A 276 -6.00 -8.66 -32.92
C ASP A 276 -5.72 -9.95 -32.13
N LYS A 277 -6.60 -10.29 -31.18
CA LYS A 277 -6.46 -11.43 -30.29
C LYS A 277 -7.19 -12.65 -30.82
N ILE A 278 -6.64 -13.81 -30.50
CA ILE A 278 -7.14 -15.11 -30.91
C ILE A 278 -7.96 -15.69 -29.76
N PHE A 279 -9.15 -16.18 -30.09
CA PHE A 279 -9.91 -17.05 -29.21
C PHE A 279 -9.40 -18.47 -29.38
N ASP A 280 -8.86 -19.05 -28.31
CA ASP A 280 -8.27 -20.38 -28.34
C ASP A 280 -9.04 -21.30 -27.39
N ASP A 281 -9.68 -22.33 -27.96
CA ASP A 281 -10.55 -23.27 -27.24
C ASP A 281 -9.84 -23.96 -26.08
N GLN A 282 -8.50 -24.13 -26.16
CA GLN A 282 -7.73 -24.80 -25.13
C GLN A 282 -7.77 -24.07 -23.78
N PHE A 283 -7.99 -22.75 -23.77
CA PHE A 283 -7.99 -21.93 -22.56
C PHE A 283 -9.38 -21.64 -21.99
N GLN A 284 -10.45 -22.05 -22.66
CA GLN A 284 -11.81 -21.65 -22.28
C GLN A 284 -12.46 -22.57 -21.25
N LYS A 285 -12.08 -23.85 -21.26
CA LYS A 285 -12.67 -24.89 -20.40
C LYS A 285 -11.60 -25.71 -19.68
N SER A 286 -10.41 -25.15 -19.57
CA SER A 286 -9.29 -25.83 -18.93
C SER A 286 -9.48 -25.86 -17.41
N SER A 287 -9.22 -27.02 -16.82
CA SER A 287 -9.05 -27.19 -15.38
C SER A 287 -7.67 -26.74 -14.90
N GLU A 288 -6.78 -26.38 -15.82
CA GLU A 288 -5.39 -26.07 -15.54
C GLU A 288 -5.20 -24.60 -15.13
N LEU A 289 -4.10 -24.37 -14.41
CA LEU A 289 -3.58 -23.05 -14.13
C LEU A 289 -2.38 -22.81 -15.05
N TYR A 290 -2.35 -21.67 -15.72
CA TYR A 290 -1.28 -21.31 -16.65
C TYR A 290 -0.48 -20.13 -16.15
N ILE A 291 0.81 -20.10 -16.48
CA ILE A 291 1.68 -18.93 -16.36
C ILE A 291 2.15 -18.45 -17.73
N ILE A 292 2.00 -17.16 -18.01
CA ILE A 292 2.33 -16.58 -19.31
C ILE A 292 3.85 -16.45 -19.45
N ARG A 293 4.41 -17.03 -20.52
CA ARG A 293 5.84 -16.91 -20.88
C ARG A 293 6.08 -15.90 -21.98
N LYS A 294 5.12 -15.75 -22.89
CA LYS A 294 5.23 -14.83 -24.01
C LYS A 294 3.85 -14.35 -24.44
N GLY A 295 3.75 -13.07 -24.79
CA GLY A 295 2.53 -12.47 -25.28
C GLY A 295 1.63 -11.97 -24.14
N THR A 296 0.34 -11.85 -24.44
CA THR A 296 -0.67 -11.32 -23.50
C THR A 296 -1.93 -12.16 -23.56
N ALA A 297 -2.64 -12.23 -22.43
CA ALA A 297 -3.95 -12.85 -22.30
C ALA A 297 -4.96 -11.81 -21.80
N ASP A 298 -5.97 -11.48 -22.61
CA ASP A 298 -7.07 -10.62 -22.24
C ASP A 298 -8.20 -11.45 -21.63
N ILE A 299 -8.66 -11.04 -20.44
CA ILE A 299 -9.76 -11.68 -19.74
C ILE A 299 -11.04 -10.96 -20.13
N ILE A 300 -11.92 -11.66 -20.83
CA ILE A 300 -13.17 -11.12 -21.38
C ILE A 300 -14.34 -11.62 -20.54
N GLY A 301 -14.93 -10.72 -19.76
CA GLY A 301 -16.10 -10.99 -18.92
C GLY A 301 -17.42 -10.77 -19.64
N LYS A 302 -18.50 -11.35 -19.12
CA LYS A 302 -19.87 -11.10 -19.56
C LYS A 302 -20.46 -9.95 -18.76
N GLY A 303 -20.34 -8.73 -19.29
CA GLY A 303 -20.95 -7.55 -18.71
C GLY A 303 -22.45 -7.44 -19.00
N PRO A 304 -23.13 -6.42 -18.43
CA PRO A 304 -24.58 -6.27 -18.51
C PRO A 304 -25.09 -6.02 -19.95
N LYS A 305 -24.29 -5.34 -20.79
CA LYS A 305 -24.64 -4.97 -22.16
C LYS A 305 -23.85 -5.75 -23.22
N GLY A 306 -23.14 -6.81 -22.81
CA GLY A 306 -22.31 -7.63 -23.68
C GLY A 306 -20.91 -7.86 -23.12
N ASP A 307 -20.01 -8.32 -23.99
CA ASP A 307 -18.66 -8.71 -23.62
C ASP A 307 -17.80 -7.49 -23.25
N VAL A 308 -17.03 -7.63 -22.18
CA VAL A 308 -16.18 -6.56 -21.63
C VAL A 308 -14.77 -7.08 -21.48
N ASN A 309 -13.78 -6.36 -22.01
CA ASN A 309 -12.37 -6.62 -21.70
C ASN A 309 -12.09 -6.20 -20.26
N LEU A 310 -12.12 -7.14 -19.31
CA LEU A 310 -11.90 -6.83 -17.89
C LEU A 310 -10.48 -6.30 -17.68
N LEU A 311 -9.49 -7.03 -18.18
CA LEU A 311 -8.08 -6.73 -18.01
C LEU A 311 -7.20 -7.49 -19.01
N SER A 312 -5.96 -7.04 -19.18
CA SER A 312 -4.96 -7.67 -20.03
C SER A 312 -3.76 -8.11 -19.17
N LEU A 313 -3.45 -9.40 -19.17
CA LEU A 313 -2.36 -10.04 -18.42
C LEU A 313 -1.14 -10.21 -19.31
N GLY A 314 0.04 -10.07 -18.69
CA GLY A 314 1.33 -10.12 -19.38
C GLY A 314 2.20 -11.29 -18.95
N VAL A 315 3.48 -11.25 -19.33
CA VAL A 315 4.48 -12.22 -18.89
C VAL A 315 4.53 -12.32 -17.36
N ASP A 316 4.64 -13.54 -16.85
CA ASP A 316 4.62 -13.92 -15.43
C ASP A 316 3.27 -13.76 -14.70
N ASP A 317 2.24 -13.21 -15.35
CA ASP A 317 0.88 -13.32 -14.83
C ASP A 317 0.34 -14.75 -15.02
N VAL A 318 -0.58 -15.14 -14.14
CA VAL A 318 -1.27 -16.43 -14.19
C VAL A 318 -2.71 -16.26 -14.58
N PHE A 319 -3.30 -17.25 -15.25
CA PHE A 319 -4.72 -17.32 -15.60
C PHE A 319 -5.22 -18.77 -15.64
N GLY A 320 -6.53 -18.96 -15.54
CA GLY A 320 -7.15 -20.29 -15.45
C GLY A 320 -7.60 -20.61 -14.03
N LYS A 321 -7.70 -21.90 -13.69
CA LYS A 321 -8.29 -22.32 -12.41
C LYS A 321 -7.28 -22.22 -11.26
N ILE A 322 -7.49 -21.29 -10.33
CA ILE A 322 -6.75 -21.27 -9.05
C ILE A 322 -7.43 -22.26 -8.08
N PRO A 323 -6.69 -23.21 -7.48
CA PRO A 323 -7.32 -24.32 -6.75
C PRO A 323 -8.01 -23.92 -5.44
N PHE A 324 -7.48 -22.92 -4.73
CA PHE A 324 -7.94 -22.54 -3.39
C PHE A 324 -8.60 -21.15 -3.31
N VAL A 325 -8.80 -20.47 -4.45
CA VAL A 325 -9.42 -19.15 -4.51
C VAL A 325 -10.39 -19.06 -5.68
N ASP A 326 -11.60 -18.55 -5.42
CA ASP A 326 -12.52 -18.08 -6.44
C ASP A 326 -12.71 -16.56 -6.33
N PHE A 327 -12.55 -15.86 -7.45
CA PHE A 327 -12.74 -14.43 -7.58
C PHE A 327 -13.67 -14.06 -8.75
N GLY A 328 -14.34 -15.06 -9.36
CA GLY A 328 -15.40 -14.84 -10.34
C GLY A 328 -14.95 -14.32 -11.72
N HIS A 329 -13.72 -14.62 -12.13
CA HIS A 329 -13.26 -14.39 -13.51
C HIS A 329 -13.21 -15.72 -14.27
N GLU A 330 -12.13 -15.98 -15.01
CA GLU A 330 -11.90 -17.24 -15.70
C GLU A 330 -11.59 -18.37 -14.69
N PRO A 331 -11.89 -19.63 -15.03
CA PRO A 331 -12.41 -20.11 -16.31
C PRO A 331 -13.94 -20.08 -16.44
N LEU A 332 -14.69 -19.77 -15.37
CA LEU A 332 -16.15 -19.95 -15.36
C LEU A 332 -16.94 -18.73 -15.84
N SER A 333 -16.52 -17.53 -15.44
CA SER A 333 -17.27 -16.28 -15.62
C SER A 333 -16.62 -15.33 -16.63
N ALA A 334 -15.49 -15.72 -17.21
CA ALA A 334 -14.78 -14.99 -18.25
C ALA A 334 -14.07 -15.96 -19.20
N SER A 335 -13.95 -15.53 -20.46
CA SER A 335 -13.16 -16.19 -21.51
C SER A 335 -11.78 -15.54 -21.65
N VAL A 336 -10.83 -16.26 -22.25
CA VAL A 336 -9.46 -15.78 -22.45
C VAL A 336 -9.18 -15.58 -23.94
N MET A 337 -8.71 -14.40 -24.34
CA MET A 337 -8.22 -14.15 -25.69
C MET A 337 -6.72 -13.87 -25.66
N THR A 338 -5.94 -14.48 -26.57
CA THR A 338 -4.48 -14.42 -26.51
C THR A 338 -3.88 -13.69 -27.71
N SER A 339 -2.68 -13.15 -27.55
CA SER A 339 -1.91 -12.60 -28.68
C SER A 339 -1.48 -13.69 -29.67
N LYS A 340 -1.27 -13.35 -30.95
CA LYS A 340 -0.91 -14.33 -32.01
C LYS A 340 0.30 -15.24 -31.71
N SER A 341 1.29 -14.76 -30.96
CA SER A 341 2.49 -15.52 -30.59
C SER A 341 2.55 -15.80 -29.08
N PHE A 342 1.44 -16.30 -28.55
CA PHE A 342 1.27 -16.60 -27.12
C PHE A 342 1.93 -17.92 -26.72
N GLN A 343 2.56 -17.93 -25.55
CA GLN A 343 3.11 -19.14 -24.91
C GLN A 343 2.83 -19.08 -23.42
N ALA A 344 2.39 -20.20 -22.86
CA ALA A 344 2.18 -20.37 -21.43
C ALA A 344 2.56 -21.79 -20.99
N ASP A 345 3.01 -21.91 -19.74
CA ASP A 345 3.27 -23.21 -19.11
C ASP A 345 2.13 -23.54 -18.15
N ILE A 346 1.87 -24.84 -17.94
CA ILE A 346 0.96 -25.31 -16.90
C ILE A 346 1.70 -25.28 -15.55
N LEU A 347 1.05 -24.73 -14.53
CA LEU A 347 1.48 -24.81 -13.15
C LEU A 347 0.82 -26.01 -12.46
N ASP A 348 1.56 -26.68 -11.59
CA ASP A 348 1.02 -27.77 -10.77
C ASP A 348 0.08 -27.20 -9.69
N GLY A 349 -1.22 -27.26 -9.96
CA GLY A 349 -2.25 -26.76 -9.05
C GLY A 349 -2.28 -27.50 -7.71
N LEU A 350 -2.03 -28.82 -7.70
CA LEU A 350 -2.05 -29.60 -6.45
C LEU A 350 -0.85 -29.26 -5.56
N ALA A 351 0.32 -29.04 -6.15
CA ALA A 351 1.50 -28.58 -5.40
C ALA A 351 1.26 -27.19 -4.79
N LEU A 352 0.66 -26.27 -5.55
CA LEU A 352 0.33 -24.93 -5.08
C LEU A 352 -0.72 -24.94 -3.97
N GLU A 353 -1.72 -25.82 -4.06
CA GLU A 353 -2.75 -25.96 -3.03
C GLU A 353 -2.17 -26.46 -1.71
N ARG A 354 -1.34 -27.51 -1.75
CA ARG A 354 -0.64 -28.00 -0.54
C ARG A 354 0.24 -26.93 0.09
N GLU A 355 1.00 -26.22 -0.73
CA GLU A 355 1.84 -25.13 -0.24
C GLU A 355 1.00 -24.00 0.39
N TYR A 356 -0.16 -23.67 -0.21
CA TYR A 356 -1.09 -22.69 0.35
C TYR A 356 -1.75 -23.16 1.67
N GLU A 357 -1.98 -24.46 1.84
CA GLU A 357 -2.46 -25.04 3.09
C GLU A 357 -1.40 -25.03 4.20
N ASP A 358 -0.12 -24.97 3.85
CA ASP A 358 0.99 -24.94 4.81
C ASP A 358 1.38 -23.53 5.29
N ILE A 359 1.00 -22.47 4.56
CA ILE A 359 1.27 -21.09 5.00
C ILE A 359 0.42 -20.65 6.20
N SER A 360 0.86 -19.60 6.87
CA SER A 360 0.21 -19.02 8.04
C SER A 360 -1.21 -18.57 7.73
N ARG A 361 -2.04 -18.57 8.78
CA ARG A 361 -3.40 -18.06 8.71
C ARG A 361 -3.43 -16.59 8.27
N ALA A 362 -2.49 -15.78 8.75
CA ALA A 362 -2.39 -14.37 8.38
C ALA A 362 -2.17 -14.20 6.87
N LEU A 363 -1.24 -14.96 6.29
CA LEU A 363 -0.99 -14.89 4.85
C LEU A 363 -2.17 -15.45 4.04
N ARG A 364 -2.81 -16.55 4.46
CA ARG A 364 -4.05 -17.03 3.83
C ARG A 364 -5.17 -16.00 3.84
N ASN A 365 -5.39 -15.34 4.98
CA ASN A 365 -6.38 -14.28 5.12
C ASN A 365 -6.08 -13.10 4.18
N PHE A 366 -4.79 -12.77 3.98
CA PHE A 366 -4.36 -11.75 3.03
C PHE A 366 -4.74 -12.12 1.58
N VAL A 367 -4.49 -13.37 1.17
CA VAL A 367 -4.87 -13.88 -0.15
C VAL A 367 -6.39 -13.85 -0.34
N PHE A 368 -7.14 -14.30 0.66
CA PHE A 368 -8.61 -14.26 0.64
C PHE A 368 -9.14 -12.83 0.50
N HIS A 369 -8.56 -11.88 1.23
CA HIS A 369 -8.91 -10.46 1.12
C HIS A 369 -8.63 -9.91 -0.30
N THR A 370 -7.48 -10.26 -0.88
CA THR A 370 -7.12 -9.84 -2.25
C THR A 370 -8.14 -10.35 -3.26
N ALA A 371 -8.52 -11.62 -3.17
CA ALA A 371 -9.51 -12.24 -4.04
C ALA A 371 -10.91 -11.63 -3.91
N THR A 372 -11.33 -11.38 -2.66
CA THR A 372 -12.63 -10.76 -2.37
C THR A 372 -12.68 -9.34 -2.91
N SER A 373 -11.60 -8.56 -2.72
CA SER A 373 -11.47 -7.21 -3.27
C SER A 373 -11.53 -7.22 -4.79
N LEU A 374 -10.84 -8.16 -5.45
CA LEU A 374 -10.91 -8.33 -6.90
C LEU A 374 -12.35 -8.60 -7.38
N SER A 375 -13.05 -9.56 -6.77
CA SER A 375 -14.43 -9.88 -7.11
C SER A 375 -15.38 -8.69 -6.93
N MET A 376 -15.21 -7.93 -5.84
CA MET A 376 -16.04 -6.77 -5.54
C MET A 376 -15.80 -5.61 -6.50
N THR A 377 -14.55 -5.30 -6.83
CA THR A 377 -14.27 -4.26 -7.83
C THR A 377 -14.76 -4.66 -9.22
N THR A 378 -14.68 -5.94 -9.59
CA THR A 378 -15.25 -6.42 -10.86
C THR A 378 -16.76 -6.24 -10.90
N LYS A 379 -17.48 -6.50 -9.80
CA LYS A 379 -18.91 -6.20 -9.69
C LYS A 379 -19.19 -4.70 -9.81
N LEU A 380 -18.37 -3.86 -9.17
CA LEU A 380 -18.48 -2.40 -9.29
C LEU A 380 -18.29 -1.94 -10.74
N LEU A 381 -17.32 -2.50 -11.47
CA LEU A 381 -17.12 -2.21 -12.89
C LEU A 381 -18.40 -2.52 -13.67
N TYR A 382 -18.99 -3.71 -13.52
CA TYR A 382 -20.23 -4.05 -14.20
C TYR A 382 -21.38 -3.11 -13.85
N GLN A 383 -21.51 -2.69 -12.59
CA GLN A 383 -22.53 -1.72 -12.19
C GLN A 383 -22.33 -0.35 -12.83
N ILE A 384 -21.09 0.10 -12.99
CA ILE A 384 -20.77 1.33 -13.72
C ILE A 384 -21.14 1.17 -15.19
N LEU A 385 -20.73 0.08 -15.82
CA LEU A 385 -21.01 -0.20 -17.23
C LEU A 385 -22.51 -0.38 -17.53
N ASP A 386 -23.32 -0.86 -16.59
CA ASP A 386 -24.78 -0.96 -16.77
C ASP A 386 -25.43 0.43 -16.93
N LYS A 387 -24.89 1.41 -16.21
CA LYS A 387 -25.40 2.80 -16.18
C LYS A 387 -24.97 3.65 -17.38
N LEU A 388 -23.94 3.21 -18.11
CA LEU A 388 -23.44 3.82 -19.34
C LEU A 388 -24.17 3.22 -20.54
#